data_AF-A0A931LWI5-F1
#
_entry.id   AF-A0A931LWI5-F1
#
_cell.length_a   1.000
_cell.length_b   1.000
_cell.length_c   1.000
_cell.angle_alpha   90.00
_cell.angle_beta   90.00
_cell.angle_gamma   90.00
#
_symmetry.space_group_name_H-M   'P 1'
#
loop_
_entity.id
_entity.type
_entity.pdbx_description
1 polymer ?
#
loop_
_entity_poly.entity_id
_entity_poly.type
_entity_poly.pdbx_seq_one_letter_code
_entity_poly.pdbx_strand_id
1 'polypeptide(L)'
;MNSSNRRSGQLHVVTAIIVLAGLAAIIFAFVSNASPYGTFADARRSGGNSIHVAGELLKETLDIDARHGILRFAMKDEKGEQMTVEYTGAPPSSLSEATRVVAIGGVKNGVFHSDKLLLKCPSRYEAKAKTVKR
;
A
#
# COMPACT_ATOMS: atom_id res chain seq x y z
N MET A 1 -44.70 23.25 -37.83
CA MET A 1 -43.30 23.52 -37.41
C MET A 1 -43.08 23.07 -35.96
N ASN A 2 -42.45 21.92 -35.68
CA ASN A 2 -41.86 21.63 -34.34
C ASN A 2 -40.89 20.43 -34.38
N SER A 3 -39.88 20.45 -35.26
CA SER A 3 -38.82 19.40 -35.29
C SER A 3 -37.47 19.90 -34.75
N SER A 4 -37.30 21.22 -34.59
CA SER A 4 -36.04 21.84 -34.12
C SER A 4 -35.80 21.62 -32.62
N ASN A 5 -36.85 21.74 -31.78
CA ASN A 5 -36.73 21.66 -30.31
C ASN A 5 -36.49 20.24 -29.79
N ARG A 6 -36.90 19.20 -30.55
CA ARG A 6 -36.64 17.79 -30.18
C ARG A 6 -35.18 17.40 -30.43
N ARG A 7 -34.55 17.93 -31.48
CA ARG A 7 -33.15 17.63 -31.82
C ARG A 7 -32.16 18.27 -30.84
N SER A 8 -32.40 19.52 -30.40
CA SER A 8 -31.58 20.19 -29.38
C SER A 8 -31.71 19.54 -28.00
N GLY A 9 -32.94 19.23 -27.57
CA GLY A 9 -33.18 18.52 -26.31
C GLY A 9 -32.55 17.13 -26.27
N GLN A 10 -32.63 16.37 -27.37
CA GLN A 10 -31.95 15.08 -27.48
C GLN A 10 -30.43 15.22 -27.46
N LEU A 11 -29.85 16.27 -28.07
CA LEU A 11 -28.42 16.52 -28.05
C LEU A 11 -27.90 16.81 -26.63
N HIS A 12 -28.62 17.61 -25.84
CA HIS A 12 -28.24 17.90 -24.45
C HIS A 12 -28.27 16.65 -23.55
N VAL A 13 -29.27 15.79 -23.75
CA VAL A 13 -29.38 14.52 -23.00
C VAL A 13 -28.21 13.59 -23.37
N VAL A 14 -27.86 13.47 -24.65
CA VAL A 14 -26.71 12.66 -25.10
C VAL A 14 -25.41 13.21 -24.52
N THR A 15 -25.20 14.53 -24.57
CA THR A 15 -24.01 15.17 -23.96
C THR A 15 -23.95 14.92 -22.45
N ALA A 16 -25.07 15.04 -21.73
CA ALA A 16 -25.12 14.79 -20.30
C ALA A 16 -24.79 13.32 -19.96
N ILE A 17 -25.28 12.36 -20.75
CA ILE A 17 -24.96 10.93 -20.59
C ILE A 17 -23.48 10.67 -20.82
N ILE A 18 -22.88 11.26 -21.86
CA ILE A 18 -21.44 11.10 -22.15
C ILE A 18 -20.59 11.67 -21.02
N VAL A 19 -20.96 12.84 -20.50
CA VAL A 19 -20.25 13.46 -19.37
C VAL A 19 -20.36 12.60 -18.10
N LEU A 20 -21.55 12.07 -17.80
CA LEU A 20 -21.76 11.17 -16.67
C LEU A 20 -20.96 9.86 -16.81
N ALA A 21 -20.96 9.26 -18.00
CA ALA A 21 -20.19 8.05 -18.28
C ALA A 21 -18.68 8.31 -18.16
N GLY A 22 -18.20 9.46 -18.64
CA GLY A 22 -16.81 9.88 -18.49
C GLY A 22 -16.41 10.07 -17.02
N LEU A 23 -17.24 10.75 -16.24
CA LEU A 23 -17.04 10.90 -14.79
C LEU A 23 -17.01 9.56 -14.07
N ALA A 24 -17.94 8.65 -14.38
CA ALA A 24 -17.97 7.31 -13.80
C ALA A 24 -16.71 6.51 -14.14
N ALA A 25 -16.22 6.59 -15.38
CA ALA A 25 -14.99 5.93 -15.80
C ALA A 25 -13.75 6.46 -15.06
N ILE A 26 -13.66 7.78 -14.86
CA ILE A 26 -12.57 8.41 -14.09
C ILE A 26 -12.62 7.94 -12.63
N ILE A 27 -13.79 7.97 -11.98
CA ILE A 27 -13.96 7.52 -10.60
C ILE A 27 -13.58 6.04 -10.48
N PHE A 28 -14.05 5.20 -11.39
CA PHE A 28 -13.75 3.77 -11.40
C PHE A 28 -12.25 3.51 -11.54
N ALA A 29 -11.57 4.20 -12.47
CA ALA A 29 -10.12 4.09 -12.63
C ALA A 29 -9.37 4.51 -11.36
N PHE A 30 -9.83 5.57 -10.68
CA PHE A 30 -9.21 6.05 -9.44
C PHE A 30 -9.36 5.05 -8.29
N VAL A 31 -10.58 4.53 -8.09
CA VAL A 31 -10.86 3.54 -7.02
C VAL A 31 -10.11 2.22 -7.28
N SER A 32 -9.95 1.83 -8.55
CA SER A 32 -9.26 0.59 -8.92
C SER A 32 -7.76 0.63 -8.64
N ASN A 33 -7.14 1.81 -8.61
CA ASN A 33 -5.69 1.98 -8.39
C ASN A 33 -5.32 2.30 -6.94
N ALA A 34 -6.29 2.48 -6.04
CA ALA A 34 -6.02 2.77 -4.65
C ALA A 34 -5.58 1.48 -3.92
N SER A 35 -4.30 1.41 -3.53
CA SER A 35 -3.77 0.33 -2.68
C SER A 35 -4.13 0.62 -1.21
N PRO A 36 -4.92 -0.24 -0.54
CA PRO A 36 -5.34 -0.02 0.84
C PRO A 36 -4.19 -0.22 1.83
N TYR A 37 -4.34 0.33 3.04
CA TYR A 37 -3.53 -0.06 4.20
C TYR A 37 -4.16 -1.25 4.89
N GLY A 38 -3.34 -2.20 5.33
CA GLY A 38 -3.84 -3.37 6.04
C GLY A 38 -2.75 -4.20 6.70
N THR A 39 -3.09 -5.45 6.98
CA THR A 39 -2.28 -6.43 7.71
C THR A 39 -1.72 -7.50 6.78
N PHE A 40 -0.86 -8.38 7.29
CA PHE A 40 -0.42 -9.55 6.52
C PHE A 40 -1.58 -10.51 6.21
N ALA A 41 -2.56 -10.60 7.10
CA ALA A 41 -3.78 -11.37 6.84
C ALA A 41 -4.57 -10.82 5.64
N ASP A 42 -4.67 -9.49 5.52
CA ASP A 42 -5.31 -8.84 4.37
C ASP A 42 -4.50 -9.05 3.08
N ALA A 43 -3.16 -8.98 3.18
CA ALA A 43 -2.24 -9.22 2.07
C ALA A 43 -2.31 -10.66 1.51
N ARG A 44 -2.64 -11.66 2.34
CA ARG A 44 -2.91 -13.02 1.86
C ARG A 44 -4.24 -13.13 1.12
N ARG A 45 -5.25 -12.40 1.58
CA ARG A 45 -6.60 -12.38 0.96
C ARG A 45 -6.64 -11.57 -0.32
N SER A 46 -5.71 -10.62 -0.49
CA SER A 46 -5.63 -9.74 -1.67
C SER A 46 -5.21 -10.47 -2.95
N GLY A 47 -4.79 -11.74 -2.87
CA GLY A 47 -4.49 -12.56 -4.05
C GLY A 47 -3.33 -12.04 -4.90
N GLY A 48 -2.42 -11.24 -4.31
CA GLY A 48 -1.29 -10.62 -5.01
C GLY A 48 -1.48 -9.14 -5.34
N ASN A 49 -2.65 -8.55 -5.05
CA ASN A 49 -2.80 -7.10 -5.14
C ASN A 49 -1.91 -6.40 -4.11
N SER A 50 -1.30 -5.30 -4.53
CA SER A 50 -0.47 -4.46 -3.68
C SER A 50 -1.29 -3.89 -2.52
N ILE A 51 -0.74 -4.00 -1.32
CA ILE A 51 -1.27 -3.47 -0.07
C ILE A 51 -0.14 -2.83 0.74
N HIS A 52 -0.47 -1.83 1.54
CA HIS A 52 0.48 -1.18 2.43
C HIS A 52 0.39 -1.82 3.82
N VAL A 53 1.42 -2.55 4.23
CA VAL A 53 1.49 -3.17 5.56
C VAL A 53 2.46 -2.37 6.42
N ALA A 54 1.94 -1.77 7.50
CA ALA A 54 2.76 -1.09 8.50
C ALA A 54 3.13 -2.06 9.64
N GLY A 55 4.39 -2.06 10.05
CA GLY A 55 4.85 -2.98 11.08
C GLY A 55 6.18 -2.57 11.72
N GLU A 56 6.50 -3.26 12.81
CA GLU A 56 7.78 -3.18 13.50
C GLU A 56 8.83 -4.00 12.73
N LEU A 57 9.99 -3.38 12.50
CA LEU A 57 11.14 -4.01 11.84
C LEU A 57 11.94 -4.82 12.87
N LEU A 58 12.03 -6.14 12.66
CA LEU A 58 12.84 -7.04 13.50
C LEU A 58 14.28 -7.01 13.02
N LYS A 59 15.07 -6.04 13.50
CA LYS A 59 16.43 -5.75 13.03
C LYS A 59 17.39 -6.93 13.12
N GLU A 60 17.17 -7.83 14.07
CA GLU A 60 17.95 -9.05 14.27
C GLU A 60 17.81 -10.06 13.12
N THR A 61 16.78 -9.92 12.29
CA THR A 61 16.51 -10.78 11.13
C THR A 61 16.92 -10.16 9.80
N LEU A 62 17.59 -9.00 9.84
CA LEU A 62 17.99 -8.25 8.65
C LEU A 62 19.09 -8.99 7.89
N ASP A 63 18.82 -9.33 6.63
CA ASP A 63 19.74 -9.96 5.70
C ASP A 63 19.79 -9.15 4.40
N ILE A 64 20.99 -8.75 3.99
CA ILE A 64 21.23 -7.90 2.82
C ILE A 64 22.03 -8.69 1.80
N ASP A 65 21.37 -9.09 0.71
CA ASP A 65 22.02 -9.68 -0.44
C ASP A 65 22.37 -8.59 -1.45
N ALA A 66 23.57 -8.02 -1.28
CA ALA A 66 24.09 -6.98 -2.17
C ALA A 66 24.34 -7.48 -3.61
N ARG A 67 24.49 -8.80 -3.83
CA ARG A 67 24.73 -9.34 -5.18
C ARG A 67 23.46 -9.33 -6.01
N HIS A 68 22.32 -9.64 -5.39
CA HIS A 68 21.02 -9.69 -6.05
C HIS A 68 20.17 -8.44 -5.83
N GLY A 69 20.62 -7.50 -4.99
CA GLY A 69 19.85 -6.30 -4.64
C GLY A 69 18.59 -6.62 -3.85
N ILE A 70 18.67 -7.64 -3.00
CA ILE A 70 17.55 -8.13 -2.20
C ILE A 70 17.81 -7.82 -0.73
N LEU A 71 16.80 -7.29 -0.06
CA LEU A 71 16.78 -7.06 1.38
C LEU A 71 15.70 -7.94 2.00
N ARG A 72 16.08 -8.80 2.96
CA ARG A 72 15.15 -9.66 3.69
C ARG A 72 15.12 -9.29 5.16
N PHE A 73 13.94 -9.27 5.74
CA PHE A 73 13.76 -9.11 7.19
C PHE A 73 12.39 -9.64 7.60
N ALA A 74 12.25 -10.03 8.85
CA ALA A 74 10.95 -10.23 9.45
C ALA A 74 10.34 -8.88 9.87
N MET A 75 9.06 -8.72 9.63
CA MET A 75 8.26 -7.60 10.10
C MET A 75 7.08 -8.12 10.90
N LYS A 76 6.73 -7.40 11.96
CA LYS A 76 5.55 -7.68 12.78
C LYS A 76 4.50 -6.61 12.55
N ASP A 77 3.32 -6.98 12.04
CA ASP A 77 2.24 -6.03 11.77
C ASP A 77 1.53 -5.57 13.06
N GLU A 78 0.53 -4.69 12.89
CA GLU A 78 -0.26 -4.14 14.00
C GLU A 78 -1.14 -5.16 14.74
N LYS A 79 -1.43 -6.30 14.12
CA LYS A 79 -2.15 -7.41 14.76
C LYS A 79 -1.20 -8.39 15.43
N GLY A 80 0.10 -8.14 15.35
CA GLY A 80 1.14 -8.94 15.95
C GLY A 80 1.56 -10.15 15.13
N GLU A 81 1.08 -10.25 13.89
CA GLU A 81 1.50 -11.29 12.97
C GLU A 81 2.89 -10.98 12.43
N GLN A 82 3.78 -11.98 12.43
CA GLN A 82 5.13 -11.86 11.90
C GLN A 82 5.23 -12.54 10.54
N MET A 83 5.83 -11.85 9.56
CA MET A 83 6.06 -12.38 8.23
C MET A 83 7.41 -11.91 7.69
N THR A 84 8.07 -12.77 6.91
CA THR A 84 9.26 -12.39 6.16
C THR A 84 8.87 -11.47 5.01
N VAL A 85 9.52 -10.31 4.96
CA VAL A 85 9.45 -9.34 3.89
C VAL A 85 10.71 -9.46 3.05
N GLU A 86 10.53 -9.60 1.74
CA GLU A 86 11.59 -9.55 0.75
C GLU A 86 11.40 -8.30 -0.10
N TYR A 87 12.28 -7.31 0.10
CA TYR A 87 12.31 -6.09 -0.68
C TYR A 87 13.29 -6.20 -1.83
N THR A 88 12.83 -5.89 -3.03
CA THR A 88 13.67 -5.85 -4.24
C THR A 88 14.01 -4.40 -4.55
N GLY A 89 15.27 -4.02 -4.34
CA GLY A 89 15.74 -2.66 -4.58
C GLY A 89 16.96 -2.31 -3.74
N ALA A 90 17.52 -1.12 -3.98
CA ALA A 90 18.64 -0.63 -3.18
C ALA A 90 18.20 -0.46 -1.71
N PRO A 91 18.91 -1.05 -0.73
CA PRO A 91 18.62 -0.86 0.69
C PRO A 91 18.65 0.63 1.05
N PRO A 92 17.61 1.19 1.70
CA PRO A 92 17.62 2.58 2.10
C PRO A 92 18.72 2.84 3.15
N SER A 93 19.41 3.97 3.07
CA SER A 93 20.50 4.32 3.99
C SER A 93 20.04 4.42 5.47
N SER A 94 18.79 4.81 5.70
CA SER A 94 18.21 4.97 7.05
C SER A 94 17.65 3.67 7.67
N LEU A 95 17.86 2.52 7.03
CA LEU A 95 17.31 1.23 7.49
C LEU A 95 17.81 0.82 8.88
N SER A 96 19.05 1.16 9.22
CA SER A 96 19.66 0.89 10.53
C SER A 96 18.98 1.65 11.67
N GLU A 97 18.44 2.84 11.41
CA GLU A 97 17.79 3.71 12.40
C GLU A 97 16.29 3.45 12.53
N ALA A 98 15.66 2.90 11.47
CA ALA A 98 14.22 2.65 11.43
C ALA A 98 13.78 1.62 12.47
N THR A 99 12.75 1.92 13.26
CA THR A 99 12.08 0.94 14.15
C THR A 99 10.77 0.43 13.56
N ARG A 100 10.15 1.24 12.70
CA ARG A 100 8.88 0.95 12.05
C ARG A 100 9.01 1.16 10.56
N VAL A 101 8.39 0.29 9.78
CA VAL A 101 8.45 0.30 8.32
C VAL A 101 7.06 0.08 7.75
N VAL A 102 6.80 0.68 6.60
CA VAL A 102 5.65 0.36 5.77
C VAL A 102 6.16 -0.35 4.53
N ALA A 103 5.80 -1.62 4.38
CA ALA A 103 6.09 -2.41 3.20
C ALA A 103 4.90 -2.36 2.24
N ILE A 104 5.17 -2.03 0.98
CA ILE A 104 4.18 -1.96 -0.09
C ILE A 104 4.45 -3.12 -1.03
N GLY A 105 3.44 -3.96 -1.27
CA GLY A 105 3.57 -5.14 -2.10
C GLY A 105 2.52 -6.19 -1.78
N GLY A 106 2.84 -7.47 -1.98
CA GLY A 106 1.88 -8.56 -1.84
C GLY A 106 2.52 -9.88 -1.39
N VAL A 107 1.67 -10.80 -0.92
CA VAL A 107 2.14 -12.12 -0.47
C VAL A 107 2.21 -13.10 -1.65
N LYS A 108 3.36 -13.75 -1.81
CA LYS A 108 3.57 -14.85 -2.76
C LYS A 108 4.38 -15.94 -2.07
N ASN A 109 3.95 -17.19 -2.19
CA ASN A 109 4.64 -18.35 -1.59
C ASN A 109 4.91 -18.21 -0.07
N GLY A 110 4.04 -17.49 0.66
CA GLY A 110 4.19 -17.27 2.10
C GLY A 110 5.17 -16.16 2.50
N VAL A 111 5.80 -15.48 1.54
CA VAL A 111 6.68 -14.33 1.74
C VAL A 111 5.99 -13.06 1.23
N PHE A 112 6.14 -11.95 1.97
CA PHE A 112 5.66 -10.66 1.51
C PHE A 112 6.73 -10.04 0.59
N HIS A 113 6.47 -10.01 -0.72
CA HIS A 113 7.36 -9.35 -1.66
C HIS A 113 6.99 -7.88 -1.76
N SER A 114 7.99 -7.02 -1.55
CA SER A 114 7.82 -5.57 -1.55
C SER A 114 8.67 -4.90 -2.63
N ASP A 115 8.05 -3.99 -3.37
CA ASP A 115 8.71 -3.13 -4.36
C ASP A 115 9.04 -1.74 -3.79
N LYS A 116 8.45 -1.38 -2.66
CA LYS A 116 8.68 -0.09 -1.99
C LYS A 116 8.61 -0.22 -0.47
N LEU A 117 9.64 0.32 0.20
CA LEU A 117 9.71 0.46 1.64
C LEU A 117 9.67 1.94 2.04
N LEU A 118 8.83 2.27 3.02
CA LEU A 118 8.82 3.57 3.68
C LEU A 118 9.29 3.39 5.12
N LEU A 119 10.47 3.89 5.42
CA LEU A 119 11.05 3.83 6.76
C LEU A 119 10.51 4.98 7.61
N LYS A 120 10.13 4.68 8.85
CA LYS A 120 9.80 5.68 9.87
C LYS A 120 10.87 5.68 10.94
N CYS A 121 11.46 6.85 11.18
CA CYS A 121 12.30 7.07 12.35
C CYS A 121 11.43 7.10 13.61
N PRO A 122 11.92 6.62 14.77
CA PRO A 122 11.19 6.70 16.02
C PRO A 122 10.93 8.17 16.36
N SER A 123 9.66 8.59 16.34
CA SER A 123 9.28 9.93 16.77
C SER A 123 9.45 10.05 18.29
N ARG A 124 9.83 11.24 18.78
CA ARG A 124 10.08 11.50 20.21
C ARG A 124 8.89 11.23 21.15
N TYR A 125 7.69 10.93 20.63
CA TYR A 125 6.49 10.64 21.43
C TYR A 125 6.24 9.15 21.69
N GLU A 126 6.72 8.23 20.83
CA GLU A 126 6.52 6.78 21.05
C GLU A 126 7.32 6.24 22.25
N ALA A 127 8.41 6.92 22.61
CA ALA A 127 9.26 6.56 23.75
C ALA A 127 8.56 6.68 25.12
N LYS A 128 7.42 7.40 25.23
CA LYS A 128 6.73 7.63 26.52
C LYS A 128 5.61 6.64 26.84
N ALA A 129 5.17 5.82 25.88
CA ALA A 129 4.03 4.92 26.09
C ALA A 129 4.40 3.56 26.73
N LYS A 130 5.69 3.19 26.81
CA LYS A 130 6.12 1.90 27.40
C LYS A 130 6.43 1.95 28.91
N THR A 131 6.26 3.10 29.58
CA THR A 131 6.68 3.28 30.99
C THR A 131 5.51 3.55 31.94
N VAL A 132 4.39 2.83 31.80
CA VAL A 132 3.35 2.77 32.85
C VAL A 132 2.87 1.34 33.00
N LYS A 133 3.66 0.51 33.67
CA LYS A 133 3.18 -0.70 34.32
C LYS A 133 4.02 -0.93 35.57
N ARG A 134 3.53 -0.44 36.69
CA ARG A 134 3.97 -0.83 38.04
C ARG A 134 2.73 -1.06 38.88
#